data_AF-A0A955TEB5-F1
#
_entry.id   AF-A0A955TEB5-F1
#
_cell.length_a   1.000
_cell.length_b   1.000
_cell.length_c   1.000
_cell.angle_alpha   90.00
_cell.angle_beta   90.00
_cell.angle_gamma   90.00
#
_symmetry.space_group_name_H-M   'P 1'
#
loop_
_entity.id
_entity.type
_entity.pdbx_description
1 polymer ?
#
loop_
_entity_poly.entity_id
_entity_poly.type
_entity_poly.pdbx_seq_one_letter_code
_entity_poly.pdbx_strand_id
1 'polypeptide(L)'
;NVGTDHVTFESQDGKFSACLTIKQAAEFGILVYEQDGTPFPSERGGPFRLVTPGLGDLCANVKQVGKIIFSKGLISDSRPPQACPEPEKV
;
A
#
# COMPACT_ATOMS: atom_id res chain seq x y z
N ASN A 1 21.05 3.48 1.82
CA ASN A 1 19.61 3.83 1.90
C ASN A 1 19.47 5.32 2.16
N VAL A 2 18.87 6.04 1.21
CA VAL A 2 18.63 7.50 1.30
C VAL A 2 17.42 7.73 2.21
N GLY A 3 17.54 7.56 3.52
CA GLY A 3 16.62 8.09 4.54
C GLY A 3 15.10 7.84 4.43
N THR A 4 14.62 6.99 3.52
CA THR A 4 13.19 6.66 3.36
C THR A 4 12.77 5.66 4.42
N ASP A 5 11.62 5.89 5.03
CA ASP A 5 11.02 5.09 6.10
C ASP A 5 9.55 4.72 5.81
N HIS A 6 8.95 5.32 4.76
CA HIS A 6 7.58 5.08 4.33
C HIS A 6 7.48 4.71 2.85
N VAL A 7 6.39 4.02 2.51
CA VAL A 7 5.98 3.71 1.14
C VAL A 7 4.48 3.94 0.97
N THR A 8 4.11 4.71 -0.05
CA THR A 8 2.71 4.97 -0.42
C THR A 8 2.35 4.16 -1.66
N PHE A 9 1.22 3.45 -1.58
CA PHE A 9 0.59 2.77 -2.70
C PHE A 9 -0.62 3.59 -3.15
N GLU A 10 -0.66 3.99 -4.40
CA GLU A 10 -1.71 4.83 -4.97
C GLU A 10 -2.47 4.07 -6.07
N SER A 11 -3.80 4.16 -6.05
CA SER A 11 -4.65 3.62 -7.11
C SER A 11 -4.37 4.34 -8.43
N GLN A 12 -4.60 3.65 -9.55
CA GLN A 12 -4.34 4.16 -10.89
C GLN A 12 -5.12 5.44 -11.22
N ASP A 13 -6.29 5.63 -10.59
CA ASP A 13 -7.09 6.84 -10.75
C ASP A 13 -6.73 7.97 -9.77
N GLY A 14 -5.74 7.75 -8.89
CA GLY A 14 -5.27 8.72 -7.90
C GLY A 14 -6.25 9.01 -6.75
N LYS A 15 -7.39 8.31 -6.68
CA LYS A 15 -8.43 8.59 -5.68
C LYS A 15 -8.19 7.91 -4.33
N PHE A 16 -7.40 6.84 -4.32
CA PHE A 16 -7.11 6.10 -3.11
C PHE A 16 -5.62 5.90 -2.94
N SER A 17 -5.14 6.14 -1.73
CA SER A 17 -3.76 5.87 -1.34
C SER A 17 -3.70 5.36 0.09
N ALA A 18 -2.73 4.49 0.35
CA ALA A 18 -2.37 4.05 1.69
C ALA A 18 -0.86 4.16 1.87
N CYS A 19 -0.41 4.81 2.95
CA CYS A 19 0.99 4.94 3.29
C CYS A 19 1.35 3.97 4.41
N LEU A 20 2.36 3.12 4.22
CA LEU A 20 2.84 2.19 5.24
C LEU A 20 4.26 2.58 5.63
N THR A 21 4.70 2.20 6.83
CA THR A 21 6.14 2.15 7.06
C THR A 21 6.76 1.08 6.16
N ILE A 22 8.04 1.22 5.81
CA ILE A 22 8.74 0.19 5.01
C ILE A 22 8.71 -1.17 5.74
N LYS A 23 8.77 -1.18 7.07
CA LYS A 23 8.67 -2.40 7.88
C LYS A 23 7.30 -3.07 7.74
N GLN A 24 6.21 -2.32 7.88
CA GLN A 24 4.86 -2.84 7.67
C GLN A 24 4.66 -3.37 6.25
N ALA A 25 5.15 -2.65 5.24
CA ALA A 25 5.05 -3.09 3.85
C ALA A 25 5.86 -4.37 3.60
N ALA A 26 7.04 -4.50 4.19
CA ALA A 26 7.88 -5.69 4.06
C ALA A 26 7.32 -6.90 4.81
N GLU A 27 6.68 -6.68 5.96
CA GLU A 27 6.16 -7.75 6.82
C GLU A 27 4.78 -8.25 6.37
N PHE A 28 3.90 -7.34 5.93
CA PHE A 28 2.50 -7.66 5.64
C PHE A 28 2.11 -7.47 4.18
N GLY A 29 2.86 -6.68 3.40
CA GLY A 29 2.46 -6.29 2.05
C GLY A 29 2.63 -7.40 1.02
N ILE A 30 1.56 -7.73 0.31
CA ILE A 30 1.58 -8.63 -0.85
C ILE A 30 0.96 -7.88 -2.04
N LEU A 31 1.73 -7.74 -3.12
CA LEU A 31 1.24 -7.19 -4.38
C LEU A 31 0.79 -8.33 -5.29
N VAL A 32 -0.52 -8.54 -5.39
CA VAL A 32 -1.13 -9.56 -6.24
C VAL A 32 -1.23 -9.02 -7.66
N TYR A 33 -0.70 -9.78 -8.63
CA TYR A 33 -0.74 -9.42 -10.05
C TYR A 33 -1.31 -10.51 -10.96
N GLU A 34 -1.45 -11.74 -10.47
CA GLU A 34 -1.91 -12.89 -11.24
C GLU A 34 -2.81 -13.78 -10.38
N GLN A 35 -3.77 -14.43 -11.03
CA GLN A 35 -4.51 -15.57 -10.49
C GLN A 35 -4.76 -16.60 -11.61
N ASP A 36 -4.49 -17.86 -11.32
CA ASP A 36 -4.76 -18.99 -12.22
C ASP A 36 -4.12 -18.83 -13.62
N GLY A 37 -2.90 -18.29 -13.69
CA GLY A 37 -2.16 -18.07 -14.94
C GLY A 37 -2.64 -16.87 -15.76
N THR A 38 -3.54 -16.04 -15.21
CA THR A 38 -4.11 -14.86 -15.89
C THR A 38 -3.93 -13.61 -15.04
N PRO A 39 -3.87 -12.40 -15.65
CA PRO A 39 -3.78 -11.15 -14.88
C PRO A 39 -4.87 -11.05 -13.81
N PHE A 40 -4.53 -10.50 -12.64
CA PHE A 40 -5.49 -10.41 -11.55
C PHE A 40 -6.75 -9.64 -11.98
N PRO A 41 -7.98 -10.14 -11.72
CA PRO A 41 -9.18 -9.55 -12.30
C PRO A 41 -9.48 -8.13 -11.83
N SER A 42 -9.96 -7.26 -12.73
CA SER A 42 -10.20 -5.84 -12.46
C SER A 42 -11.34 -5.61 -11.47
N GLU A 43 -12.40 -6.43 -11.52
CA GLU A 43 -13.53 -6.41 -10.60
C GLU A 43 -13.11 -6.77 -9.16
N ARG A 44 -11.98 -7.47 -9.02
CA ARG A 44 -11.33 -7.76 -7.74
C ARG A 44 -10.20 -6.79 -7.41
N GLY A 45 -10.00 -5.75 -8.21
CA GLY A 45 -9.04 -4.69 -7.97
C GLY A 45 -7.66 -4.92 -8.58
N GLY A 46 -7.54 -5.75 -9.61
CA GLY A 46 -6.32 -5.82 -10.43
C GLY A 46 -6.18 -4.66 -11.43
N PRO A 47 -5.16 -4.66 -12.30
CA PRO A 47 -4.21 -5.75 -12.51
C PRO A 47 -3.20 -5.90 -11.35
N PHE A 48 -3.04 -4.87 -10.52
CA PHE A 48 -2.22 -4.92 -9.32
C PHE A 48 -3.06 -4.58 -8.09
N ARG A 49 -3.05 -5.46 -7.10
CA ARG A 49 -3.75 -5.23 -5.83
C ARG A 49 -2.78 -5.40 -4.67
N LEU A 50 -2.67 -4.38 -3.83
CA LEU A 50 -2.07 -4.54 -2.52
C LEU A 50 -3.06 -5.23 -1.58
N VAL A 51 -2.60 -6.27 -0.91
CA VAL A 51 -3.25 -6.80 0.29
C VAL A 51 -2.25 -6.81 1.46
N THR A 52 -2.76 -6.58 2.67
CA THR A 52 -1.94 -6.55 3.90
C THR A 52 -2.49 -7.49 4.98
N PRO A 53 -2.44 -8.82 4.78
CA PRO A 53 -2.90 -9.77 5.80
C PRO A 53 -2.15 -9.57 7.12
N GLY A 54 -2.84 -9.66 8.26
CA GLY A 54 -2.22 -9.53 9.59
C GLY A 54 -1.96 -8.11 10.07
N LEU A 55 -1.99 -7.10 9.19
CA LEU A 55 -1.78 -5.69 9.58
C LEU A 55 -2.94 -5.14 10.44
N GLY A 56 -4.15 -5.69 10.29
CA GLY A 56 -5.34 -5.25 11.02
C GLY A 56 -6.02 -3.98 10.45
N ASP A 57 -5.44 -3.37 9.42
CA ASP A 57 -6.01 -2.23 8.70
C ASP A 57 -6.53 -2.66 7.31
N LEU A 58 -7.85 -2.81 7.19
CA LEU A 58 -8.48 -3.17 5.92
C LEU A 58 -8.37 -2.06 4.86
N CYS A 59 -8.22 -0.80 5.28
CA CYS A 59 -8.07 0.34 4.39
C CYS A 59 -6.66 0.40 3.79
N ALA A 60 -5.69 -0.38 4.28
CA ALA A 60 -4.38 -0.52 3.63
C ALA A 60 -4.43 -1.33 2.32
N ASN A 61 -5.53 -2.02 2.02
CA ASN A 61 -5.69 -2.83 0.81
C ASN A 61 -6.04 -1.97 -0.42
N VAL A 62 -5.02 -1.46 -1.12
CA VAL A 62 -5.19 -0.63 -2.32
C VAL A 62 -5.51 -1.48 -3.54
N LYS A 63 -6.64 -1.18 -4.19
CA LYS A 63 -7.03 -1.77 -5.48
C LYS A 63 -6.40 -0.98 -6.63
N GLN A 64 -6.16 -1.66 -7.75
CA GLN A 64 -5.71 -1.08 -9.00
C GLN A 64 -4.47 -0.21 -8.81
N VAL A 65 -3.45 -0.71 -8.09
CA VAL A 65 -2.24 0.06 -7.77
C VAL A 65 -1.56 0.50 -9.07
N GLY A 66 -1.42 1.82 -9.24
CA GLY A 66 -0.77 2.43 -10.40
C GLY A 66 0.59 3.05 -10.06
N LYS A 67 0.85 3.36 -8.78
CA LYS A 67 2.08 4.02 -8.35
C LYS A 67 2.51 3.56 -6.95
N ILE A 68 3.81 3.40 -6.77
CA ILE A 68 4.46 3.09 -5.49
C ILE A 68 5.52 4.17 -5.25
N ILE A 69 5.43 4.86 -4.11
CA ILE A 69 6.24 6.05 -3.80
C ILE A 69 6.98 5.82 -2.48
N PHE A 70 8.31 5.82 -2.53
CA PHE A 70 9.13 5.79 -1.33
C PHE A 70 9.38 7.21 -0.83
N SER A 71 9.23 7.44 0.46
CA SER A 71 9.34 8.78 1.05
C SER A 71 9.90 8.73 2.48
N LYS A 72 10.27 9.91 2.98
CA LYS A 72 10.60 10.13 4.38
C LYS A 72 9.38 10.76 5.06
N GLY A 73 8.78 10.05 6.00
CA GLY A 73 7.51 10.39 6.62
C GLY A 73 6.30 10.20 5.70
N LEU A 74 5.13 10.54 6.23
CA LEU A 74 3.84 10.49 5.54
C LEU A 74 3.77 11.55 4.42
N ILE A 75 3.32 11.16 3.22
CA ILE A 75 3.09 12.10 2.10
C ILE A 75 1.64 12.14 1.60
N SER A 76 1.04 10.98 1.30
CA SER A 76 -0.34 10.86 0.83
C SER A 76 -0.94 9.62 1.42
N ASP A 77 -2.08 9.80 2.07
CA ASP A 77 -2.84 8.73 2.68
C ASP A 77 -4.30 9.13 2.75
N SER A 78 -5.14 8.39 2.02
CA SER A 78 -6.59 8.63 1.96
C SER A 78 -7.35 7.89 3.07
N ARG A 79 -6.65 7.10 3.89
CA ARG A 79 -7.26 6.37 5.01
C ARG A 79 -7.61 7.34 6.15
N PRO A 80 -8.49 6.93 7.08
CA PRO A 80 -8.81 7.74 8.25
C PRO A 80 -7.54 8.12 9.05
N PRO A 81 -7.47 9.31 9.70
CA PRO A 81 -6.27 9.77 10.40
C PRO A 81 -5.69 8.81 11.45
N GLN A 82 -6.52 7.96 12.04
CA GLN A 82 -6.11 6.94 13.01
C GLN A 82 -5.29 5.79 12.38
N ALA A 83 -5.34 5.65 11.06
CA ALA A 83 -4.57 4.67 10.29
C ALA A 83 -3.19 5.19 9.86
N CYS A 84 -2.88 6.47 10.11
CA CYS A 84 -1.59 7.06 9.78
C CYS A 84 -0.47 6.32 10.54
N PRO A 85 0.52 5.73 9.83
CA PRO A 85 1.64 5.10 10.50
C PRO A 85 2.53 6.17 11.14
N GLU A 86 2.91 5.96 12.40
CA GLU A 86 3.94 6.78 13.01
C GLU A 86 5.34 6.26 12.61
N PRO A 87 6.32 7.16 12.41
CA PRO A 87 7.71 6.76 12.28
C PRO A 87 8.17 6.06 13.57
N GLU A 88 8.98 5.00 13.42
CA GLU A 88 9.58 4.31 14.56
C GLU A 88 10.50 5.29 15.31
N LYS A 89 10.35 5.39 16.64
CA LYS A 89 11.30 6.14 17.46
C LYS A 89 12.60 5.33 17.50
N VAL A 90 13.63 5.85 16.84
CA VAL A 90 15.00 5.31 16.90
C VAL A 90 15.55 5.43 18.31
#